data_AF-A0A0N4XCD3-F1
#
_entry.id   AF-A0A0N4XCD3-F1
#
_cell.length_a   1.000
_cell.length_b   1.000
_cell.length_c   1.000
_cell.angle_alpha   90.00
_cell.angle_beta   90.00
_cell.angle_gamma   90.00
#
_symmetry.space_group_name_H-M   'P 1'
#
loop_
_entity.id
_entity.type
_entity.pdbx_description
1 polymer ?
#
loop_
_entity_poly.entity_id
_entity_poly.type
_entity_poly.pdbx_seq_one_letter_code
_entity_poly.pdbx_strand_id
1 'polypeptide(L)' 'MMKLHIEGVPASEIATRLGISKWTVYSNLKRLEETVTMEGRPRSARPKTATASEVVKWIREKIRRIPRRSMRKLAQE' A
#
# COMPACT_ATOMS: atom_id res chain seq x y z
N MET A 1 20.41 -3.05 3.49
CA MET A 1 20.23 -4.06 2.41
C MET A 1 20.54 -3.50 1.03
N MET A 2 19.79 -2.49 0.52
CA MET A 2 20.02 -1.90 -0.81
C MET A 2 21.46 -1.40 -1.04
N LYS A 3 22.03 -0.66 -0.08
CA LYS A 3 23.42 -0.17 -0.16
C LYS A 3 24.44 -1.30 -0.36
N LEU A 4 24.35 -2.36 0.46
CA LEU A 4 25.23 -3.55 0.37
C LEU A 4 25.08 -4.28 -0.97
N HIS A 5 23.88 -4.28 -1.56
CA HIS A 5 23.65 -4.87 -2.87
C HIS A 5 24.30 -4.06 -4.00
N ILE A 6 24.22 -2.71 -3.93
CA ILE A 6 24.90 -1.81 -4.86
C ILE A 6 26.44 -1.95 -4.75
N GLU A 7 26.94 -2.19 -3.55
CA GLU A 7 28.36 -2.49 -3.28
C GLU A 7 28.80 -3.89 -3.79
N GLY A 8 27.89 -4.70 -4.34
CA GLY A 8 28.19 -6.01 -4.92
C GLY A 8 28.34 -7.14 -3.89
N VAL A 9 27.97 -6.91 -2.62
CA VAL A 9 28.06 -7.92 -1.57
C VAL A 9 27.07 -9.07 -1.87
N PRO A 10 27.48 -10.34 -1.74
CA PRO A 10 26.59 -11.47 -2.01
C PRO A 10 25.42 -11.53 -1.01
N ALA A 11 24.25 -11.98 -1.47
CA ALA A 11 23.03 -12.04 -0.66
C ALA A 11 23.17 -12.87 0.63
N SER A 12 24.02 -13.90 0.62
CA SER A 12 24.36 -14.71 1.80
C SER A 12 25.03 -13.90 2.90
N GLU A 13 25.94 -13.01 2.52
CA GLU A 13 26.69 -12.16 3.44
C GLU A 13 25.86 -10.94 3.88
N ILE A 14 24.99 -10.44 3.00
CA ILE A 14 23.97 -9.46 3.39
C ILE A 14 23.06 -10.03 4.49
N ALA A 15 22.65 -11.28 4.37
CA ALA A 15 21.80 -11.95 5.36
C ALA A 15 22.48 -12.08 6.72
N THR A 16 23.76 -12.47 6.77
CA THR A 16 24.52 -12.58 8.02
C THR A 16 24.77 -11.21 8.65
N ARG A 17 25.19 -10.21 7.87
CA ARG A 17 25.44 -8.85 8.38
C ARG A 17 24.18 -8.18 8.94
N LEU A 18 23.02 -8.44 8.35
CA LEU A 18 21.74 -7.86 8.78
C LEU A 18 20.99 -8.73 9.80
N GLY A 19 21.40 -9.98 10.02
CA GLY A 19 20.70 -10.92 10.90
C GLY A 19 19.31 -11.34 10.40
N ILE A 20 19.08 -11.32 9.08
CA ILE A 20 17.78 -11.61 8.47
C ILE A 20 17.89 -12.93 7.68
N SER A 21 16.78 -13.64 7.50
CA SER A 21 16.74 -14.83 6.65
C SER A 21 17.24 -14.53 5.23
N LYS A 22 18.00 -15.48 4.65
CA LYS A 22 18.43 -15.41 3.24
C LYS A 22 17.24 -15.24 2.29
N TRP A 23 16.12 -15.87 2.60
CA TRP A 23 14.91 -15.81 1.79
C TRP A 23 14.28 -14.41 1.73
N THR A 24 14.32 -13.69 2.85
CA THR A 24 13.90 -12.29 2.93
C THR A 24 14.82 -11.39 2.09
N VAL A 25 16.13 -11.65 2.09
CA VAL A 25 17.08 -10.92 1.25
C VAL A 25 16.78 -11.16 -0.23
N TYR A 26 16.67 -12.42 -0.67
CA TYR A 26 16.31 -12.73 -2.07
C TYR A 26 14.98 -12.12 -2.49
N SER A 27 13.94 -12.25 -1.65
CA SER A 27 12.60 -11.70 -1.94
C SER A 27 12.62 -10.18 -2.12
N ASN A 28 13.38 -9.47 -1.29
CA ASN A 28 13.50 -8.01 -1.41
C ASN A 28 14.36 -7.59 -2.60
N LEU A 29 15.43 -8.33 -2.95
CA LEU A 29 16.23 -8.05 -4.14
C LEU A 29 15.44 -8.26 -5.43
N LYS A 30 14.75 -9.40 -5.56
CA LYS A 30 13.88 -9.67 -6.71
C LYS A 30 12.80 -8.59 -6.87
N ARG A 31 12.22 -8.16 -5.75
CA ARG A 31 11.23 -7.09 -5.73
C ARG A 31 11.83 -5.73 -6.15
N LEU A 32 13.07 -5.44 -5.76
CA LEU A 32 13.79 -4.22 -6.16
C LEU A 32 13.94 -4.16 -7.68
N GLU A 33 14.26 -5.28 -8.33
CA GLU A 33 14.30 -5.39 -9.79
C GLU A 33 12.92 -5.13 -10.43
N GLU A 34 11.84 -5.62 -9.82
CA GLU A 34 10.48 -5.47 -10.34
C GLU A 34 9.86 -4.07 -10.13
N THR A 35 10.15 -3.42 -9.00
CA THR A 35 9.42 -2.21 -8.54
C THR A 35 10.32 -0.97 -8.43
N VAL A 36 11.64 -1.12 -8.65
CA VAL A 36 12.69 -0.08 -8.48
C VAL A 36 12.75 0.48 -7.05
N THR A 37 11.96 -0.07 -6.12
CA THR A 37 11.78 0.43 -4.76
C THR A 37 11.81 -0.72 -3.75
N MET A 38 12.42 -0.46 -2.58
CA MET A 38 12.42 -1.38 -1.43
C MET A 38 11.19 -1.23 -0.52
N GLU A 39 10.35 -0.22 -0.79
CA GLU A 39 9.06 -0.01 -0.12
C GLU A 39 8.19 -1.25 -0.22
N GLY A 40 7.37 -1.54 0.79
CA GLY A 40 6.39 -2.64 0.80
C GLY A 40 5.38 -2.56 -0.35
N ARG A 41 4.75 -3.68 -0.77
CA ARG A 41 3.72 -3.59 -1.82
C ARG A 41 2.51 -3.01 -1.11
N PRO A 42 1.75 -2.08 -1.72
CA PRO A 42 0.48 -1.73 -1.14
C PRO A 42 -0.27 -3.06 -0.91
N ARG A 43 -0.75 -3.26 0.31
CA ARG A 43 -1.52 -4.48 0.63
C ARG A 43 -2.64 -4.58 -0.41
N SER A 44 -2.92 -5.80 -0.86
CA SER A 44 -4.07 -6.11 -1.72
C SER A 44 -5.36 -5.95 -0.91
N ALA A 45 -5.65 -4.72 -0.51
CA ALA A 45 -6.95 -4.35 0.01
C ALA A 45 -7.84 -4.05 -1.20
N ARG A 46 -9.04 -4.62 -1.19
CA ARG A 46 -10.07 -4.24 -2.16
C ARG A 46 -10.35 -2.74 -1.98
N PRO A 47 -10.30 -1.91 -3.04
CA PRO A 47 -10.66 -0.50 -2.91
C PRO A 47 -12.09 -0.38 -2.39
N LYS A 48 -12.34 0.59 -1.51
CA LYS A 48 -13.69 0.86 -1.02
C LYS A 48 -14.55 1.28 -2.21
N THR A 49 -15.59 0.52 -2.49
CA THR A 49 -16.57 0.86 -3.54
C THR A 49 -17.61 1.84 -2.98
N ALA A 50 -18.34 2.50 -3.88
CA ALA A 50 -19.47 3.37 -3.49
C ALA A 50 -20.56 2.62 -2.68
N THR A 51 -20.60 1.29 -2.79
CA THR A 51 -21.51 0.39 -2.07
C THR A 51 -21.00 -0.02 -0.68
N ALA A 52 -19.78 0.36 -0.30
CA ALA A 52 -19.25 0.05 1.02
C ALA A 52 -20.13 0.69 2.11
N SER A 53 -20.47 -0.09 3.15
CA SER A 53 -21.38 0.35 4.22
C SER A 53 -20.94 1.65 4.89
N GLU A 54 -19.64 1.85 5.07
CA GLU A 54 -19.05 3.09 5.60
C GLU A 54 -19.33 4.30 4.70
N VAL A 55 -19.17 4.14 3.39
CA VAL A 55 -19.42 5.20 2.40
C VAL A 55 -20.91 5.52 2.36
N VAL A 56 -21.77 4.50 2.34
CA VAL A 56 -23.23 4.66 2.38
C VAL A 56 -23.67 5.38 3.65
N LYS A 57 -23.13 4.99 4.82
CA LYS A 57 -23.41 5.65 6.10
C LYS A 57 -23.01 7.12 6.07
N TRP A 58 -21.82 7.43 5.56
CA TRP A 58 -21.32 8.79 5.44
C TRP A 58 -22.19 9.67 4.53
N ILE A 59 -22.60 9.15 3.36
CA ILE A 59 -23.49 9.87 2.44
C ILE A 59 -24.85 10.14 3.10
N ARG A 60 -25.47 9.12 3.71
CA ARG A 60 -26.76 9.26 4.40
C ARG A 60 -26.69 10.27 5.54
N GLU A 61 -25.60 10.27 6.29
CA GLU A 61 -25.39 11.20 7.39
C GLU A 61 -25.16 12.63 6.91
N LYS A 62 -24.45 12.83 5.79
CA LYS A 62 -24.26 14.16 5.18
C LYS A 62 -25.60 14.77 4.72
N ILE A 63 -26.47 13.96 4.11
CA ILE A 63 -27.82 14.39 3.69
C ILE A 63 -28.70 14.71 4.90
N ARG A 64 -28.68 13.87 5.94
CA ARG A 64 -29.44 14.08 7.17
C ARG A 64 -29.05 15.38 7.88
N ARG A 65 -27.74 15.67 7.98
CA ARG A 65 -27.21 16.85 8.67
C ARG A 65 -27.45 18.15 7.90
N ILE A 66 -27.39 18.11 6.57
CA ILE A 66 -27.56 19.29 5.71
C ILE A 66 -28.58 18.99 4.61
N PRO A 67 -29.88 19.20 4.85
CA PRO A 67 -30.94 18.88 3.87
C PRO A 67 -30.81 19.63 2.54
N ARG A 68 -30.13 20.79 2.53
CA ARG A 68 -29.83 21.57 1.31
C ARG A 68 -28.83 20.86 0.37
N ARG A 69 -28.09 19.87 0.87
CA ARG A 69 -27.25 18.96 0.09
C ARG A 69 -28.02 17.68 -0.21
N SER A 70 -28.68 17.66 -1.37
CA SER A 70 -29.31 16.46 -1.90
C SER A 70 -28.27 15.53 -2.56
N MET A 71 -28.64 14.26 -2.78
CA MET A 71 -27.83 13.30 -3.54
C MET A 71 -27.28 13.88 -4.85
N ARG A 72 -28.11 14.65 -5.57
CA ARG A 72 -27.75 15.25 -6.86
C ARG A 72 -26.62 16.28 -6.74
N LYS A 73 -26.61 17.08 -5.66
CA LYS A 73 -25.55 18.07 -5.43
C LYS A 73 -24.25 17.40 -4.99
N LEU A 74 -24.35 16.34 -4.17
CA LEU A 74 -23.19 15.57 -3.73
C LEU A 74 -22.50 14.81 -4.87
N ALA A 75 -23.25 14.41 -5.89
CA ALA A 75 -22.70 13.74 -7.08
C ALA A 75 -21.96 14.69 -8.03
N GLN A 76 -22.09 16.01 -7.86
CA GLN A 76 -21.40 17.02 -8.66
C GLN A 76 -20.25 17.72 -7.90
N GLU A 77 -19.99 17.32 -6.66
CA GLU A 77 -18.78 17.69 -5.90
C GLU A 77 -17.63 16.73 -6.24
#